data_AF-A0A3S1S3V6-F1
#
_entry.id   AF-A0A3S1S3V6-F1
#
_cell.length_a   1.000
_cell.length_b   1.000
_cell.length_c   1.000
_cell.angle_alpha   90.00
_cell.angle_beta   90.00
_cell.angle_gamma   90.00
#
_symmetry.space_group_name_H-M   'P 1'
#
loop_
_entity.id
_entity.type
_entity.pdbx_description
1 polymer ?
#
loop_
_entity_poly.entity_id
_entity_poly.type
_entity_poly.pdbx_seq_one_letter_code
_entity_poly.pdbx_strand_id
1 'polypeptide(L)' 'FRKRSGTVYHPVSTCRMGPDPARAVVDPRLKAHGIDGLRVIDASIFPDNITGNTNAASIMTGWKGAELVLEDQK' A
#
# COMPACT_ATOMS: atom_id res chain seq x y z
N PHE A 1 25.81 -17.82 -3.31
CA PHE A 1 24.50 -17.18 -3.10
C PHE A 1 24.45 -15.73 -3.57
N ARG A 2 25.31 -14.81 -3.11
CA ARG A 2 25.24 -13.37 -3.48
C ARG A 2 25.19 -13.08 -5.00
N LYS A 3 25.98 -13.79 -5.82
CA LYS A 3 25.99 -13.65 -7.29
C LYS A 3 24.74 -14.19 -8.01
N ARG A 4 23.88 -14.95 -7.33
CA ARG A 4 22.66 -15.57 -7.89
C ARG A 4 21.39 -15.10 -7.14
N SER A 5 21.53 -14.09 -6.28
CA SER A 5 20.38 -13.49 -5.59
C SER A 5 19.76 -12.44 -6.51
N GLY A 6 18.44 -12.44 -6.58
CA GLY A 6 17.66 -11.51 -7.38
C GLY A 6 16.29 -11.32 -6.77
N THR A 7 15.57 -10.33 -7.29
CA THR A 7 14.18 -10.11 -6.91
C THR A 7 13.27 -11.17 -7.53
N VAL A 8 12.14 -11.43 -6.88
CA VAL A 8 10.99 -12.13 -7.46
C VAL A 8 9.90 -11.17 -7.92
N TYR A 9 10.25 -9.89 -8.09
CA TYR A 9 9.37 -8.82 -8.58
C TYR A 9 8.17 -8.51 -7.67
N HIS A 10 8.34 -8.67 -6.35
CA HIS A 10 7.34 -8.33 -5.34
C HIS A 10 7.79 -7.15 -4.43
N PRO A 11 8.21 -5.99 -4.95
CA PRO A 11 8.50 -4.84 -4.10
C PRO A 11 7.20 -4.29 -3.49
N VAL A 12 7.26 -3.91 -2.21
CA VAL A 12 6.13 -3.39 -1.42
C VAL A 12 6.62 -2.34 -0.41
N SER A 13 5.70 -1.70 0.30
CA SER A 13 5.98 -0.89 1.51
C SER A 13 6.70 0.46 1.33
N THR A 14 6.85 0.98 0.11
CA THR A 14 7.47 2.31 -0.13
C THR A 14 6.59 3.50 0.27
N CYS A 15 5.28 3.31 0.33
CA CYS A 15 4.29 4.27 0.82
C CYS A 15 3.53 3.70 2.03
N ARG A 16 4.26 3.07 2.96
CA ARG A 16 3.74 2.34 4.12
C ARG A 16 2.50 2.99 4.75
N MET A 17 1.44 2.20 4.90
CA MET A 17 0.23 2.57 5.64
C MET A 17 0.47 2.50 7.15
N GLY A 18 0.01 3.51 7.89
CA GLY A 18 0.07 3.54 9.35
C GLY A 18 -0.55 4.80 9.96
N PRO A 19 -0.88 4.76 11.26
CA PRO A 19 -1.54 5.88 11.93
C PRO A 19 -0.59 7.05 12.25
N ASP A 20 0.72 6.81 12.28
CA ASP A 20 1.74 7.80 12.64
C ASP A 20 2.39 8.41 11.38
N PRO A 21 2.16 9.69 11.07
CA PRO A 21 2.73 10.36 9.90
C PRO A 21 4.26 10.49 9.97
N ALA A 22 4.89 10.36 11.14
CA ALA A 22 6.36 10.34 11.24
C ALA A 22 6.96 9.01 10.74
N ARG A 23 6.14 7.96 10.58
CA ARG A 23 6.58 6.60 10.23
C ARG A 23 5.83 5.98 9.05
N ALA A 24 4.83 6.67 8.51
CA ALA A 24 3.95 6.19 7.45
C ALA A 24 3.69 7.29 6.42
N VAL A 25 3.36 6.89 5.19
CA VAL A 25 3.04 7.82 4.09
C VAL A 25 1.54 8.00 3.95
N VAL A 26 0.75 6.96 4.21
CA VAL A 26 -0.70 7.02 4.17
C VAL A 26 -1.34 6.56 5.48
N ASP A 27 -2.52 7.09 5.78
CA ASP A 27 -3.35 6.67 6.91
C ASP A 27 -4.11 5.36 6.62
N PRO A 28 -4.84 4.78 7.60
CA PRO A 28 -5.68 3.59 7.37
C PRO A 28 -6.83 3.77 6.36
N ARG A 29 -7.15 5.01 5.96
CA ARG A 29 -8.09 5.34 4.87
C ARG A 29 -7.38 5.57 3.52
N LEU A 30 -6.10 5.21 3.44
CA LEU A 30 -5.23 5.30 2.26
C LEU A 30 -4.94 6.73 1.81
N LYS A 31 -5.22 7.73 2.64
CA LYS A 31 -4.97 9.15 2.36
C LYS A 31 -3.53 9.51 2.68
N ALA A 32 -2.88 10.24 1.78
CA ALA A 32 -1.53 10.72 2.02
C ALA A 32 -1.53 11.72 3.19
N HIS A 33 -0.64 11.48 4.16
CA HIS A 33 -0.53 12.36 5.32
C HIS A 33 -0.15 13.78 4.90
N GLY A 34 -0.91 14.78 5.36
CA GLY A 34 -0.64 16.19 5.07
C GLY A 34 -0.96 16.66 3.65
N ILE A 35 -1.60 15.82 2.81
CA ILE A 35 -2.00 16.20 1.45
C ILE A 35 -3.48 15.86 1.24
N ASP A 36 -4.28 16.91 1.00
CA ASP A 36 -5.70 16.75 0.75
C ASP A 36 -5.97 16.16 -0.65
N GLY A 37 -7.01 15.33 -0.74
CA GLY A 37 -7.48 14.78 -2.01
C GLY A 37 -6.58 13.72 -2.66
N LEU A 38 -5.45 13.36 -2.03
CA LEU A 38 -4.51 12.37 -2.56
C LEU A 38 -4.58 11.03 -1.80
N ARG A 39 -4.62 9.92 -2.54
CA ARG A 39 -4.52 8.56 -2.01
C ARG A 39 -3.48 7.74 -2.76
N VAL A 40 -2.92 6.74 -2.10
CA VAL A 40 -2.08 5.69 -2.73
C VAL A 40 -2.79 4.35 -2.55
N ILE A 41 -3.02 3.62 -3.64
CA ILE A 41 -3.81 2.39 -3.63
C ILE A 41 -3.13 1.32 -4.50
N ASP A 42 -2.01 0.80 -4.01
CA ASP A 42 -1.26 -0.30 -4.62
C ASP A 42 -0.41 -1.04 -3.55
N ALA A 43 0.49 -1.94 -3.95
CA ALA A 43 1.29 -2.71 -3.00
C ALA A 43 2.29 -1.86 -2.17
N SER A 44 2.55 -0.60 -2.56
CA SER A 44 3.43 0.29 -1.81
C SER A 44 2.91 0.61 -0.42
N ILE A 45 1.59 0.49 -0.18
CA ILE A 45 0.99 0.80 1.12
C ILE A 45 1.14 -0.31 2.15
N PHE A 46 1.58 -1.51 1.76
CA PHE A 46 1.63 -2.64 2.69
C PHE A 46 2.53 -2.31 3.88
N PRO A 47 2.08 -2.51 5.13
CA PRO A 47 2.89 -2.22 6.30
C PRO A 47 4.19 -3.05 6.36
N ASP A 48 4.15 -4.28 5.85
CA ASP A 48 5.29 -5.16 5.78
C ASP A 48 5.13 -6.13 4.58
N ASN A 49 6.14 -6.95 4.34
CA ASN A 49 6.06 -8.03 3.38
C ASN A 49 4.99 -9.05 3.79
N ILE A 50 4.31 -9.63 2.81
CA ILE A 50 3.27 -10.63 3.02
C ILE A 50 3.78 -12.03 2.67
N THR A 51 3.17 -13.04 3.26
CA THR A 51 3.44 -14.43 2.87
C THR A 51 2.74 -14.74 1.54
N GLY A 52 3.51 -14.94 0.47
CA GLY A 52 3.00 -15.38 -0.82
C GLY A 52 3.29 -14.42 -1.98
N ASN A 53 2.61 -14.62 -3.10
CA ASN A 53 2.70 -13.75 -4.27
C ASN A 53 1.85 -12.49 -4.06
N THR A 54 2.39 -11.30 -4.41
CA THR A 54 1.71 -10.02 -4.16
C THR A 54 0.54 -9.73 -5.09
N ASN A 55 0.40 -10.43 -6.21
CA ASN A 55 -0.63 -10.15 -7.22
C ASN A 55 -2.04 -10.12 -6.62
N ALA A 56 -2.44 -11.17 -5.89
CA ALA A 56 -3.77 -11.27 -5.29
C ALA A 56 -4.00 -10.16 -4.24
N ALA A 57 -2.99 -9.87 -3.41
CA ALA A 57 -3.08 -8.81 -2.40
C ALA A 57 -3.19 -7.42 -3.02
N SER A 58 -2.47 -7.16 -4.12
CA SER A 58 -2.55 -5.90 -4.87
C SER A 58 -3.93 -5.70 -5.49
N ILE A 59 -4.51 -6.75 -6.09
CA ILE A 59 -5.88 -6.70 -6.63
C ILE A 59 -6.89 -6.37 -5.52
N MET A 60 -6.80 -7.06 -4.38
CA MET A 60 -7.67 -6.81 -3.23
C MET A 60 -7.49 -5.40 -2.65
N THR A 61 -6.29 -4.86 -2.69
CA THR A 61 -6.00 -3.49 -2.25
C THR A 61 -6.65 -2.47 -3.16
N GLY A 62 -6.59 -2.69 -4.49
CA GLY A 62 -7.33 -1.90 -5.47
C GLY A 62 -8.84 -1.93 -5.20
N TRP A 63 -9.41 -3.12 -4.99
CA TRP A 63 -10.82 -3.27 -4.65
C TRP A 63 -11.19 -2.50 -3.37
N LYS A 64 -10.44 -2.74 -2.28
CA LYS A 64 -10.76 -2.11 -0.99
C LYS A 64 -10.59 -0.60 -1.02
N GLY A 65 -9.56 -0.12 -1.71
CA GLY A 65 -9.35 1.31 -1.90
C GLY A 65 -10.46 1.96 -2.71
N ALA A 66 -10.98 1.29 -3.75
CA ALA A 66 -12.14 1.77 -4.50
C ALA A 66 -13.39 1.89 -3.61
N GLU A 67 -13.64 0.92 -2.73
CA GLU A 67 -14.75 1.01 -1.75
C GLU A 67 -14.59 2.24 -0.83
N LEU A 68 -13.39 2.50 -0.31
CA LEU A 68 -13.12 3.64 0.57
C LEU A 68 -13.29 4.99 -0.16
N VAL A 69 -12.91 5.05 -1.44
CA VAL A 69 -13.13 6.23 -2.28
C VAL A 69 -14.63 6.48 -2.48
N LEU A 70 -15.41 5.45 -2.78
CA LEU A 70 -16.86 5.56 -2.97
C LEU A 70 -17.59 5.88 -1.66
N GLU A 71 -17.13 5.38 -0.53
CA GLU A 71 -17.66 5.71 0.80
C GLU A 71 -17.52 7.20 1.10
N ASP A 72 -16.35 7.79 0.82
CA ASP A 72 -16.06 9.21 1.07
C ASP A 72 -16.76 10.17 0.08
N GLN A 73 -17.38 9.67 -1.00
CA GLN A 73 -18.10 10.47 -1.99
C GLN A 73 -19.62 10.51 -1.78
N LYS A 74 -20.15 9.77 -0.80
CA LYS A 74 -21.56 9.86 -0.39
C LYS A 74 -21.76 11.00 0.59
#